data_AF-G4CT28-F1
#
_entry.id   AF-G4CT28-F1
#
_cell.length_a   1.000
_cell.length_b   1.000
_cell.length_c   1.000
_cell.angle_alpha   90.00
_cell.angle_beta   90.00
_cell.angle_gamma   90.00
#
_symmetry.space_group_name_H-M   'P 1'
#
loop_
_entity.id
_entity.type
_entity.pdbx_description
1 polymer ?
#
loop_
_entity_poly.entity_id
_entity_poly.type
_entity_poly.pdbx_seq_one_letter_code
_entity_poly.pdbx_strand_id
1 'polypeptide(L)'
;MKIENLHRLFRLNSILIFCYLVILFLLVFVVDFRLNLIEIPGAMYLESKSLFPVQAFNSITVTILVGTFLLILNIPAVFNIIKTFLENKDVDYFYDLRKRHIFIYYYGYGILHPHRIWWQIKEKTLMFKIAAIFFYFYMIFILLHWMFGWTFVDIPPPHTLVVLISKFKAILYLLNVVIFCSTSFLLLSVISGIFLIIYSFIDIDEEF
;
A
#
# COMPACT_ATOMS: atom_id res chain seq x y z
N MET A 1 7.17 9.35 -18.67
CA MET A 1 6.14 8.46 -19.25
C MET A 1 5.07 9.33 -19.91
N LYS A 2 4.59 9.01 -21.12
CA LYS A 2 3.49 9.78 -21.74
C LYS A 2 2.19 9.61 -20.92
N ILE A 3 1.33 10.62 -20.87
CA ILE A 3 0.05 10.58 -20.13
C ILE A 3 -0.81 9.38 -20.55
N GLU A 4 -0.81 9.04 -21.85
CA GLU A 4 -1.53 7.86 -22.35
C GLU A 4 -1.05 6.55 -21.70
N ASN A 5 0.26 6.40 -21.47
CA ASN A 5 0.83 5.24 -20.81
C ASN A 5 0.42 5.16 -19.34
N LEU A 6 0.20 6.30 -18.68
CA LEU A 6 -0.33 6.36 -17.30
C LEU A 6 -1.75 5.79 -17.22
N HIS A 7 -2.63 6.18 -18.15
CA HIS A 7 -3.99 5.64 -18.19
C HIS A 7 -4.03 4.15 -18.51
N ARG A 8 -3.16 3.67 -19.43
CA ARG A 8 -3.04 2.24 -19.74
C ARG A 8 -2.60 1.45 -18.51
N LEU A 9 -1.62 1.97 -17.76
CA LEU A 9 -1.15 1.35 -16.53
C LEU A 9 -2.24 1.26 -15.46
N PHE A 10 -3.04 2.32 -15.26
CA PHE A 10 -4.14 2.27 -14.31
C PHE A 10 -5.27 1.31 -14.73
N ARG A 11 -5.54 1.17 -16.03
CA ARG A 11 -6.44 0.10 -16.49
C ARG A 11 -5.86 -1.28 -16.18
N LEU A 12 -4.57 -1.48 -16.44
CA LEU A 12 -3.86 -2.72 -16.10
C LEU A 12 -3.92 -3.03 -14.60
N ASN A 13 -3.66 -2.05 -13.72
CA ASN A 13 -3.78 -2.21 -12.28
C ASN A 13 -5.19 -2.67 -11.88
N SER A 14 -6.24 -2.06 -12.44
CA SER A 14 -7.62 -2.44 -12.12
C SER A 14 -7.89 -3.92 -12.47
N ILE A 15 -7.41 -4.37 -13.63
CA ILE A 15 -7.50 -5.77 -14.07
C ILE A 15 -6.72 -6.69 -13.13
N LEU A 16 -5.47 -6.33 -12.81
CA LEU A 16 -4.61 -7.12 -11.93
C LEU A 16 -5.17 -7.23 -10.52
N ILE A 17 -5.76 -6.17 -9.97
CA ILE A 17 -6.46 -6.20 -8.67
C ILE A 17 -7.62 -7.20 -8.74
N PHE A 18 -8.46 -7.13 -9.78
CA PHE A 18 -9.58 -8.05 -9.92
C PHE A 18 -9.12 -9.51 -10.01
N CYS A 19 -8.14 -9.80 -10.87
CA CYS A 19 -7.55 -11.13 -10.98
C CYS A 19 -6.98 -11.62 -9.65
N TYR A 20 -6.28 -10.75 -8.91
CA TYR A 20 -5.75 -11.07 -7.60
C TYR A 20 -6.85 -11.41 -6.60
N LEU A 21 -7.97 -10.67 -6.56
CA LEU A 21 -9.08 -10.96 -5.64
C LEU A 21 -9.71 -12.34 -5.89
N VAL A 22 -9.81 -12.75 -7.16
CA VAL A 22 -10.27 -14.09 -7.54
C VAL A 22 -9.28 -15.15 -7.08
N ILE A 23 -7.98 -14.95 -7.34
CA ILE A 23 -6.92 -15.87 -6.90
C ILE A 23 -6.91 -15.97 -5.37
N LEU A 24 -7.03 -14.85 -4.67
CA LEU A 24 -7.07 -14.81 -3.21
C LEU A 24 -8.25 -15.61 -2.66
N PHE A 25 -9.42 -15.51 -3.29
CA PHE A 25 -10.59 -16.31 -2.89
C PHE A 25 -10.28 -17.81 -3.01
N LEU A 26 -9.69 -18.23 -4.14
CA LEU A 26 -9.30 -19.63 -4.33
C LEU A 26 -8.28 -20.08 -3.27
N LEU A 27 -7.25 -19.26 -2.99
CA LEU A 27 -6.20 -19.60 -2.02
C LEU A 27 -6.72 -19.72 -0.58
N VAL A 28 -7.69 -18.88 -0.19
CA VAL A 28 -8.21 -18.88 1.19
C VAL A 28 -9.28 -19.94 1.40
N PHE A 29 -10.15 -20.17 0.40
CA PHE A 29 -11.34 -21.00 0.58
C PHE A 29 -11.26 -22.37 -0.07
N VAL A 30 -10.52 -22.54 -1.16
CA VAL A 30 -10.56 -23.75 -2.01
C VAL A 30 -9.27 -24.56 -1.93
N VAL A 31 -8.12 -23.91 -2.13
CA VAL A 31 -6.82 -24.60 -2.18
C VAL A 31 -6.39 -25.05 -0.80
N ASP A 32 -6.07 -26.33 -0.66
CA ASP A 32 -5.70 -26.98 0.61
C ASP A 32 -4.36 -27.70 0.58
N PHE A 33 -3.63 -27.64 -0.54
CA PHE A 33 -2.26 -28.13 -0.66
C PHE A 33 -1.23 -26.98 -0.58
N ARG A 34 -0.08 -27.24 0.04
CA ARG A 34 0.99 -26.24 0.19
C ARG A 34 1.63 -25.95 -1.16
N LEU A 35 1.69 -24.68 -1.54
CA LEU A 35 2.47 -24.24 -2.68
C LEU A 35 3.92 -24.11 -2.21
N ASN A 36 4.87 -24.72 -2.93
CA ASN A 36 6.30 -24.63 -2.63
C ASN A 36 6.86 -23.26 -3.02
N LEU A 37 6.38 -22.21 -2.33
CA LEU A 37 6.77 -20.82 -2.50
C LEU A 37 7.88 -20.44 -1.54
N ILE A 38 8.38 -19.21 -1.70
CA ILE A 38 9.38 -18.61 -0.80
C ILE A 38 8.80 -18.52 0.61
N GLU A 39 9.61 -18.88 1.60
CA GLU A 39 9.23 -18.81 3.01
C GLU A 39 9.38 -17.37 3.53
N ILE A 40 8.25 -16.74 3.84
CA ILE A 40 8.20 -15.39 4.40
C ILE A 40 7.92 -15.51 5.90
N PRO A 41 8.75 -14.92 6.79
CA PRO A 41 8.62 -15.13 8.24
C PRO A 41 7.24 -14.78 8.81
N GLY A 42 6.62 -13.68 8.35
CA GLY A 42 5.27 -13.30 8.79
C GLY A 42 4.19 -14.31 8.36
N ALA A 43 4.35 -14.92 7.18
CA ALA A 43 3.46 -15.98 6.71
C ALA A 43 3.63 -17.27 7.53
N MET A 44 4.87 -17.67 7.80
CA MET A 44 5.17 -18.85 8.64
C MET A 44 4.68 -18.69 10.08
N TYR A 45 4.78 -17.48 10.63
CA TYR A 45 4.25 -17.19 11.96
C TYR A 45 2.74 -17.46 12.02
N LEU A 46 1.98 -16.93 11.05
CA LEU A 46 0.52 -17.16 10.99
C LEU A 46 0.16 -18.60 10.64
N GLU A 47 0.93 -19.26 9.77
CA GLU A 47 0.80 -20.70 9.49
C GLU A 47 0.85 -21.51 10.78
N SER A 48 1.85 -21.28 11.63
CA SER A 48 2.04 -22.02 12.90
C SER A 48 0.93 -21.80 13.94
N LYS A 49 0.10 -20.76 13.76
CA LYS A 49 -0.97 -20.37 14.70
C LYS A 49 -2.37 -20.60 14.14
N SER A 50 -2.50 -20.96 12.86
CA SER A 50 -3.79 -21.01 12.16
C SER A 50 -4.44 -22.40 12.23
N LEU A 51 -5.77 -22.43 12.26
CA LEU A 51 -6.55 -23.67 12.06
C LEU A 51 -6.54 -24.14 10.59
N PHE A 52 -6.06 -23.30 9.69
CA PHE A 52 -5.92 -23.55 8.25
C PHE A 52 -4.50 -23.13 7.82
N PRO A 53 -3.47 -23.87 8.25
CA PRO A 53 -2.06 -23.47 8.11
C PRO A 53 -1.67 -23.27 6.64
N VAL A 54 -2.05 -24.20 5.78
CA VAL A 54 -1.73 -24.16 4.34
C VAL A 54 -2.34 -22.94 3.66
N GLN A 55 -3.60 -22.63 3.92
CA GLN A 55 -4.27 -21.46 3.36
C GLN A 55 -3.66 -20.16 3.88
N ALA A 56 -3.32 -20.11 5.17
CA ALA A 56 -2.65 -18.94 5.76
C ALA A 56 -1.31 -18.67 5.08
N PHE A 57 -0.46 -19.70 4.95
CA PHE A 57 0.83 -19.59 4.27
C PHE A 57 0.67 -19.17 2.81
N ASN A 58 -0.09 -19.95 2.03
CA ASN A 58 -0.23 -19.73 0.58
C ASN A 58 -0.81 -18.33 0.28
N SER A 59 -1.91 -17.97 0.95
CA SER A 59 -2.59 -16.69 0.68
C SER A 59 -1.70 -15.50 1.00
N ILE A 60 -1.03 -15.50 2.16
CA ILE A 60 -0.19 -14.38 2.58
C ILE A 60 1.05 -14.27 1.69
N THR A 61 1.71 -15.39 1.39
CA THR A 61 2.90 -15.39 0.54
C THR A 61 2.58 -14.87 -0.86
N VAL A 62 1.52 -15.38 -1.50
CA VAL A 62 1.10 -14.87 -2.82
C VAL A 62 0.71 -13.40 -2.75
N THR A 63 -0.01 -12.98 -1.72
CA THR A 63 -0.40 -11.58 -1.50
C THR A 63 0.81 -10.65 -1.44
N ILE A 64 1.84 -11.02 -0.68
CA ILE A 64 3.06 -10.22 -0.56
C ILE A 64 3.80 -10.17 -1.90
N LEU A 65 3.92 -11.29 -2.62
CA LEU A 65 4.59 -11.33 -3.92
C LEU A 65 3.86 -10.48 -4.97
N VAL A 66 2.55 -10.65 -5.13
CA VAL A 66 1.75 -9.89 -6.09
C VAL A 66 1.70 -8.41 -5.70
N GLY A 67 1.53 -8.11 -4.41
CA GLY A 67 1.56 -6.74 -3.90
C GLY A 67 2.88 -6.04 -4.17
N THR A 68 4.01 -6.73 -3.95
CA THR A 68 5.36 -6.20 -4.21
C THR A 68 5.63 -6.03 -5.71
N PHE A 69 5.13 -6.95 -6.55
CA PHE A 69 5.20 -6.78 -8.00
C PHE A 69 4.45 -5.52 -8.46
N LEU A 70 3.21 -5.32 -7.99
CA LEU A 70 2.43 -4.13 -8.30
C LEU A 70 3.06 -2.84 -7.76
N LEU A 71 3.66 -2.90 -6.58
CA LEU A 71 4.45 -1.80 -6.01
C LEU A 71 5.52 -1.36 -7.01
N ILE A 72 6.38 -2.29 -7.43
CA ILE A 72 7.49 -2.00 -8.36
C ILE A 72 6.97 -1.45 -9.68
N LEU A 73 5.91 -2.06 -10.22
CA LEU A 73 5.28 -1.65 -11.47
C LEU A 73 4.77 -0.19 -11.41
N ASN A 74 4.31 0.27 -10.25
CA ASN A 74 3.74 1.60 -10.07
C ASN A 74 4.76 2.70 -9.72
N ILE A 75 6.01 2.36 -9.38
CA ILE A 75 7.06 3.35 -9.09
C ILE A 75 7.19 4.42 -10.18
N PRO A 76 7.33 4.08 -11.49
CA PRO A 76 7.44 5.10 -12.53
C PRO A 76 6.21 5.99 -12.62
N ALA A 77 5.02 5.44 -12.40
CA ALA A 77 3.76 6.18 -12.48
C ALA A 77 3.68 7.28 -11.41
N VAL A 78 4.06 6.94 -10.18
CA VAL A 78 4.16 7.89 -9.06
C VAL A 78 5.09 9.05 -9.41
N PHE A 79 6.30 8.76 -9.88
CA PHE A 79 7.26 9.81 -10.24
C PHE A 79 6.70 10.74 -11.32
N ASN A 80 6.00 10.20 -12.32
CA ASN A 80 5.38 11.05 -13.35
C ASN A 80 4.24 11.91 -12.77
N ILE A 81 3.41 11.36 -11.87
CA ILE A 81 2.35 12.13 -11.21
C ILE A 81 2.92 13.28 -10.39
N ILE A 82 3.92 12.99 -9.54
CA ILE A 82 4.58 14.01 -8.73
C ILE A 82 5.21 15.07 -9.64
N LYS A 83 5.94 14.65 -10.68
CA LYS A 83 6.55 15.58 -11.63
C LYS A 83 5.51 16.51 -12.28
N THR A 84 4.42 15.95 -12.81
CA THR A 84 3.34 16.75 -13.43
C THR A 84 2.68 17.69 -12.41
N PHE A 85 2.56 17.27 -11.15
CA PHE A 85 2.03 18.12 -10.09
C PHE A 85 2.97 19.30 -9.80
N LEU A 86 4.28 19.06 -9.68
CA LEU A 86 5.26 20.11 -9.43
C LEU A 86 5.37 21.12 -10.58
N GLU A 87 5.23 20.65 -11.83
CA GLU A 87 5.34 21.52 -13.02
C GLU A 87 4.12 22.42 -13.21
N ASN A 88 2.90 21.88 -13.05
CA ASN A 88 1.69 22.59 -13.50
C ASN A 88 0.70 22.90 -12.37
N LYS A 89 0.77 22.22 -11.23
CA LYS A 89 -0.19 22.32 -10.11
C LYS A 89 -1.67 22.34 -10.59
N ASP A 90 -2.00 21.59 -11.66
CA ASP A 90 -3.32 21.59 -12.32
C ASP A 90 -4.33 20.73 -11.54
N VAL A 91 -5.22 21.41 -10.82
CA VAL A 91 -6.22 20.79 -9.94
C VAL A 91 -7.24 19.96 -10.72
N ASP A 92 -7.69 20.46 -11.86
CA ASP A 92 -8.76 19.85 -12.65
C ASP A 92 -8.28 18.53 -13.27
N TYR A 93 -7.04 18.53 -13.79
CA TYR A 93 -6.41 17.31 -14.29
C TYR A 93 -6.37 16.20 -13.24
N PHE A 94 -5.92 16.49 -12.01
CA PHE A 94 -5.85 15.47 -10.95
C PHE A 94 -7.21 15.05 -10.41
N TYR A 95 -8.18 15.97 -10.39
CA TYR A 95 -9.56 15.65 -10.05
C TYR A 95 -10.17 14.64 -11.04
N ASP A 96 -9.99 14.90 -12.34
CA ASP A 96 -10.46 14.01 -13.41
C ASP A 96 -9.70 12.67 -13.44
N LEU A 97 -8.38 12.69 -13.20
CA LEU A 97 -7.58 11.47 -13.10
C LEU A 97 -8.07 10.58 -11.96
N ARG A 98 -8.31 11.16 -10.77
CA ARG A 98 -8.90 10.46 -9.62
C ARG A 98 -10.29 9.93 -9.94
N LYS A 99 -11.16 10.74 -10.54
CA LYS A 99 -12.54 10.34 -10.87
C LYS A 99 -12.56 9.16 -11.85
N ARG A 100 -11.68 9.19 -12.87
CA ARG A 100 -11.56 8.12 -13.87
C ARG A 100 -11.05 6.81 -13.27
N HIS A 101 -10.15 6.88 -12.29
CA HIS A 101 -9.50 5.72 -11.67
C HIS A 101 -9.85 5.58 -10.19
N ILE A 102 -11.11 5.87 -9.85
CA ILE A 102 -11.61 5.91 -8.47
C ILE A 102 -11.41 4.59 -7.72
N PHE A 103 -11.47 3.47 -8.44
CA PHE A 103 -11.24 2.15 -7.88
C PHE A 103 -9.82 2.04 -7.28
N ILE A 104 -8.79 2.40 -8.04
CA ILE A 104 -7.39 2.34 -7.58
C ILE A 104 -7.14 3.36 -6.46
N TYR A 105 -7.79 4.53 -6.54
CA TYR A 105 -7.75 5.51 -5.46
C TYR A 105 -8.22 4.92 -4.12
N TYR A 106 -9.35 4.20 -4.10
CA TYR A 106 -9.87 3.55 -2.90
C TYR A 106 -9.01 2.38 -2.40
N TYR A 107 -8.21 1.76 -3.27
CA TYR A 107 -7.24 0.73 -2.90
C TYR A 107 -5.94 1.30 -2.30
N GLY A 108 -5.90 2.60 -2.03
CA GLY A 108 -4.79 3.25 -1.31
C GLY A 108 -3.87 4.08 -2.19
N TYR A 109 -4.19 4.27 -3.49
CA TYR A 109 -3.39 5.09 -4.40
C TYR A 109 -3.72 6.59 -4.25
N GLY A 110 -3.53 7.10 -3.03
CA GLY A 110 -3.85 8.47 -2.63
C GLY A 110 -3.13 9.56 -3.44
N ILE A 111 -1.98 9.24 -4.02
CA ILE A 111 -1.18 10.17 -4.84
C ILE A 111 -1.89 10.61 -6.13
N LEU A 112 -3.00 9.99 -6.53
CA LEU A 112 -3.84 10.49 -7.63
C LEU A 112 -4.42 11.88 -7.38
N HIS A 113 -4.39 12.35 -6.14
CA HIS A 113 -4.88 13.67 -5.76
C HIS A 113 -3.85 14.41 -4.87
N PRO A 114 -2.67 14.73 -5.43
CA PRO A 114 -1.53 15.27 -4.67
C PRO A 114 -1.85 16.59 -3.99
N HIS A 115 -2.71 17.41 -4.61
CA HIS A 115 -3.25 18.65 -4.06
C HIS A 115 -3.83 18.51 -2.65
N ARG A 116 -4.55 17.42 -2.37
CA ARG A 116 -5.16 17.21 -1.05
C ARG A 116 -4.08 17.01 0.02
N ILE A 117 -3.00 16.32 -0.32
CA ILE A 117 -1.90 16.07 0.59
C ILE A 117 -1.11 17.37 0.80
N TRP A 118 -0.73 18.04 -0.28
CA TRP A 118 0.09 19.25 -0.22
C TRP A 118 -0.65 20.43 0.44
N TRP A 119 -1.88 20.77 0.04
CA TRP A 119 -2.61 21.90 0.66
C TRP A 119 -2.89 21.70 2.14
N GLN A 120 -3.23 20.48 2.57
CA GLN A 120 -3.49 20.21 3.98
C GLN A 120 -2.27 20.41 4.86
N ILE A 121 -1.07 20.41 4.26
CA ILE A 121 0.20 20.42 4.98
C ILE A 121 0.96 21.73 4.79
N LYS A 122 0.85 22.42 3.64
CA LYS A 122 1.69 23.58 3.32
C LYS A 122 1.64 24.66 4.43
N GLU A 123 0.44 24.96 4.94
CA GLU A 123 0.17 26.00 5.94
C GLU A 123 0.32 25.51 7.39
N LYS A 124 0.73 24.26 7.60
CA LYS A 124 0.90 23.70 8.95
C LYS A 124 2.27 24.06 9.53
N THR A 125 2.33 24.10 10.86
CA THR A 125 3.56 24.41 11.59
C THR A 125 4.66 23.39 11.31
N LEU A 126 5.92 23.83 11.43
CA LEU A 126 7.10 22.97 11.28
C LEU A 126 7.00 21.70 12.15
N MET A 127 6.61 21.86 13.42
CA MET A 127 6.43 20.74 14.35
C MET A 127 5.39 19.74 13.86
N PHE A 128 4.28 20.21 13.29
CA PHE A 128 3.27 19.32 12.71
C PHE A 128 3.82 18.54 11.52
N LYS A 129 4.55 19.21 10.61
CA LYS A 129 5.15 18.57 9.43
C LYS A 129 6.17 17.48 9.83
N ILE A 130 7.02 17.76 10.81
CA ILE A 130 7.99 16.79 11.36
C ILE A 130 7.24 15.60 11.99
N ALA A 131 6.24 15.86 12.83
CA ALA A 131 5.44 14.80 13.45
C ALA A 131 4.72 13.93 12.41
N ALA A 132 4.20 14.53 11.34
CA ALA A 132 3.57 13.80 10.24
C ALA A 132 4.57 12.88 9.51
N ILE A 133 5.80 13.33 9.28
CA ILE A 133 6.86 12.48 8.69
C ILE A 133 7.15 11.28 9.59
N PHE A 134 7.36 11.49 10.89
CA PHE A 134 7.57 10.39 11.85
C PHE A 134 6.38 9.42 11.89
N PHE A 135 5.16 9.94 11.87
CA PHE A 135 3.95 9.12 11.81
C PHE A 135 3.91 8.24 10.56
N TYR A 136 4.24 8.79 9.38
CA TYR A 136 4.28 8.03 8.15
C TYR A 136 5.39 6.97 8.14
N PHE A 137 6.59 7.28 8.67
CA PHE A 137 7.64 6.27 8.84
C PHE A 137 7.22 5.16 9.80
N TYR A 138 6.54 5.50 10.90
CA TYR A 138 6.01 4.52 11.85
C TYR A 138 4.98 3.58 11.20
N MET A 139 4.08 4.11 10.36
CA MET A 139 3.11 3.31 9.61
C MET A 139 3.81 2.31 8.66
N ILE A 140 4.85 2.76 7.94
CA ILE A 140 5.66 1.88 7.08
C ILE A 140 6.37 0.81 7.92
N PHE A 141 6.96 1.23 9.04
CA PHE A 141 7.70 0.33 9.94
C PHE A 141 6.81 -0.78 10.49
N ILE A 142 5.61 -0.47 10.98
CA ILE A 142 4.67 -1.50 11.47
C ILE A 142 4.29 -2.47 10.34
N LEU A 143 3.97 -1.95 9.15
CA LEU A 143 3.61 -2.79 8.00
C LEU A 143 4.73 -3.79 7.67
N LEU A 144 5.97 -3.30 7.58
CA LEU A 144 7.14 -4.14 7.29
C LEU A 144 7.45 -5.12 8.41
N HIS A 145 7.42 -4.66 9.67
CA HIS A 145 7.63 -5.52 10.83
C HIS A 145 6.65 -6.69 10.84
N TRP A 146 5.37 -6.44 10.55
CA TRP A 146 4.34 -7.47 10.54
C TRP A 146 4.46 -8.43 9.35
N MET A 147 4.82 -7.91 8.16
CA MET A 147 5.04 -8.73 6.96
C MET A 147 6.26 -9.64 7.07
N PHE A 148 7.36 -9.13 7.64
CA PHE A 148 8.65 -9.81 7.65
C PHE A 148 9.05 -10.39 9.01
N GLY A 149 8.19 -10.26 10.03
CA GLY A 149 8.38 -10.88 11.35
C GLY A 149 9.74 -10.53 11.97
N TRP A 150 10.14 -9.26 11.91
CA TRP A 150 11.47 -8.82 12.38
C TRP A 150 11.64 -9.08 13.88
N THR A 151 12.55 -9.99 14.22
CA THR A 151 12.80 -10.42 15.61
C THR A 151 13.72 -9.49 16.40
N PHE A 152 14.28 -8.45 15.78
CA PHE A 152 15.17 -7.49 16.45
C PHE A 152 14.41 -6.39 17.23
N VAL A 153 13.08 -6.34 17.11
CA VAL A 153 12.22 -5.44 17.90
C VAL A 153 11.10 -6.27 18.54
N ASP A 154 11.10 -6.36 19.87
CA ASP A 154 10.05 -7.04 20.66
C ASP A 154 8.81 -6.14 20.76
N ILE A 155 8.03 -6.11 19.68
CA ILE A 155 6.70 -5.48 19.68
C ILE A 155 5.68 -6.56 20.06
N PRO A 156 4.83 -6.33 21.07
CA PRO A 156 3.82 -7.31 21.46
C PRO A 156 2.89 -7.60 20.26
N PRO A 157 2.73 -8.87 19.86
CA PRO A 157 1.88 -9.21 18.73
C PRO A 157 0.43 -8.87 19.08
N PRO A 158 -0.38 -8.42 18.10
CA PRO A 158 -1.79 -8.16 18.32
C PRO A 158 -2.53 -9.50 18.49
N HIS A 159 -2.50 -10.06 19.70
CA HIS A 159 -2.99 -11.40 20.01
C HIS A 159 -4.43 -11.62 19.53
N THR A 160 -5.31 -10.65 19.77
CA THR A 160 -6.70 -10.71 19.30
C THR A 160 -6.80 -10.82 17.78
N LEU A 161 -5.99 -10.05 17.05
CA LEU A 161 -5.98 -10.08 15.59
C LEU A 161 -5.48 -11.44 15.09
N VAL A 162 -4.37 -11.96 15.65
CA VAL A 162 -3.84 -13.28 15.31
C VAL A 162 -4.88 -14.37 15.57
N VAL A 163 -5.55 -14.37 16.72
CA VAL A 163 -6.61 -15.33 17.04
C VAL A 163 -7.76 -15.26 16.04
N LEU A 164 -8.19 -14.05 15.64
CA LEU A 164 -9.27 -13.89 14.66
C LEU A 164 -8.86 -14.42 13.27
N ILE A 165 -7.67 -14.04 12.79
CA ILE A 165 -7.14 -14.48 11.50
C ILE A 165 -6.97 -16.01 11.49
N SER A 166 -6.51 -16.58 12.59
CA SER A 166 -6.28 -18.02 12.72
C SER A 166 -7.55 -18.87 12.80
N LYS A 167 -8.68 -18.27 13.19
CA LYS A 167 -9.95 -18.99 13.40
C LYS A 167 -10.97 -18.78 12.27
N PHE A 168 -10.90 -17.67 11.55
CA PHE A 168 -11.91 -17.31 10.56
C PHE A 168 -11.29 -17.03 9.19
N LYS A 169 -11.57 -17.90 8.20
CA LYS A 169 -11.09 -17.74 6.81
C LYS A 169 -11.51 -16.39 6.19
N ALA A 170 -12.71 -15.90 6.50
CA ALA A 170 -13.16 -14.58 6.05
C ALA A 170 -12.27 -13.44 6.59
N ILE A 171 -11.79 -13.55 7.83
CA ILE A 171 -10.87 -12.56 8.41
C ILE A 171 -9.49 -12.68 7.76
N LEU A 172 -9.01 -13.90 7.49
CA LEU A 172 -7.78 -14.11 6.70
C LEU A 172 -7.89 -13.48 5.30
N TYR A 173 -9.05 -13.64 4.63
CA TYR A 173 -9.30 -13.01 3.33
C TYR A 173 -9.21 -11.48 3.42
N LEU A 174 -9.92 -10.87 4.38
CA LEU A 174 -9.90 -9.41 4.59
C LEU A 174 -8.50 -8.90 4.92
N LEU A 175 -7.76 -9.62 5.77
CA LEU A 175 -6.38 -9.28 6.07
C LEU A 175 -5.54 -9.26 4.79
N ASN A 176 -5.63 -10.28 3.95
CA ASN A 176 -4.87 -10.33 2.70
C ASN A 176 -5.21 -9.15 1.78
N VAL A 177 -6.48 -8.75 1.69
CA VAL A 177 -6.88 -7.53 0.96
C VAL A 177 -6.19 -6.30 1.55
N VAL A 178 -6.16 -6.16 2.87
CA VAL A 178 -5.49 -5.03 3.54
C VAL A 178 -3.98 -5.04 3.29
N ILE A 179 -3.31 -6.20 3.44
CA ILE A 179 -1.88 -6.35 3.12
C ILE A 179 -1.66 -5.94 1.67
N PHE A 180 -2.39 -6.55 0.74
CA PHE A 180 -2.27 -6.27 -0.69
C PHE A 180 -2.36 -4.78 -1.00
N CYS A 181 -3.42 -4.10 -0.54
CA CYS A 181 -3.59 -2.65 -0.74
C CYS A 181 -2.41 -1.86 -0.15
N SER A 182 -1.96 -2.28 1.04
CA SER A 182 -0.90 -1.61 1.78
C SER A 182 0.44 -1.70 1.04
N THR A 183 0.83 -2.90 0.60
CA THR A 183 2.07 -3.12 -0.14
C THR A 183 2.02 -2.54 -1.54
N SER A 184 0.92 -2.71 -2.27
CA SER A 184 0.85 -2.34 -3.69
C SER A 184 0.70 -0.85 -3.96
N PHE A 185 -0.08 -0.13 -3.15
CA PHE A 185 -0.49 1.25 -3.46
C PHE A 185 -0.28 2.23 -2.31
N LEU A 186 -0.64 1.85 -1.08
CA LEU A 186 -0.55 2.74 0.07
C LEU A 186 0.90 3.14 0.35
N LEU A 187 1.82 2.18 0.33
CA LEU A 187 3.24 2.44 0.59
C LEU A 187 3.81 3.53 -0.33
N LEU A 188 3.52 3.46 -1.64
CA LEU A 188 3.92 4.49 -2.59
C LEU A 188 3.27 5.84 -2.30
N SER A 189 1.99 5.84 -1.92
CA SER A 189 1.28 7.07 -1.59
C SER A 189 1.84 7.72 -0.32
N VAL A 190 2.25 6.92 0.66
CA VAL A 190 2.92 7.39 1.89
C VAL A 190 4.28 7.98 1.56
N ILE A 191 5.12 7.27 0.78
CA ILE A 191 6.44 7.77 0.35
C ILE A 191 6.29 9.09 -0.41
N SER A 192 5.32 9.16 -1.32
CA SER A 192 5.00 10.37 -2.08
C SER A 192 4.50 11.49 -1.17
N GLY A 193 3.70 11.16 -0.16
CA GLY A 193 3.23 12.11 0.85
C GLY A 193 4.38 12.70 1.64
N ILE A 194 5.31 11.87 2.12
CA ILE A 194 6.54 12.33 2.79
C ILE A 194 7.31 13.28 1.87
N PHE A 195 7.49 12.92 0.59
CA PHE A 195 8.15 13.79 -0.38
C PHE A 195 7.44 15.16 -0.51
N LEU A 196 6.11 15.18 -0.64
CA LEU A 196 5.33 16.43 -0.72
C LEU A 196 5.40 17.26 0.56
N ILE A 197 5.51 16.62 1.73
CA ILE A 197 5.74 17.32 3.01
C ILE A 197 7.11 18.00 2.99
N ILE A 198 8.15 17.27 2.58
CA ILE A 198 9.51 17.80 2.49
C ILE A 198 9.56 18.98 1.50
N TYR A 199 8.95 18.81 0.32
CA TYR A 199 8.84 19.87 -0.67
C TYR A 199 8.13 21.12 -0.12
N SER A 200 7.12 20.95 0.74
CA SER A 200 6.43 22.07 1.39
C SER A 200 7.27 22.87 2.39
N PHE A 201 8.49 22.44 2.72
CA PHE A 201 9.44 23.28 3.45
C PHE A 201 10.12 24.27 2.52
N ILE A 202 10.45 23.84 1.30
CA ILE A 202 11.17 24.63 0.29
C ILE A 202 10.23 25.66 -0.33
N ASP A 203 8.99 25.28 -0.64
CA ASP A 203 7.98 26.16 -1.27
C ASP A 203 7.53 27.34 -0.37
N ILE A 204 7.90 27.36 0.93
CA ILE A 204 7.63 28.49 1.84
C ILE A 204 8.67 29.60 1.67
N ASP A 205 9.89 29.25 1.26
CA ASP A 205 11.00 30.20 1.18
C ASP A 205 11.03 31.00 -0.12
N GLU A 206 10.27 30.61 -1.15
CA GLU A 206 10.19 31.34 -2.44
C GLU A 206 9.23 32.54 -2.44
N GLU A 207 8.47 32.77 -1.36
CA GLU A 207 7.60 33.94 -1.20
C GLU A 207 8.25 35.12 -0.44
N PHE A 208 9.58 35.10 -0.20
CA PHE A 208 10.33 36.19 0.44
C PHE A 208 11.39 36.84 -0.47
#